data_AF-A0A6A7L0M7-F1
#
_entry.id   AF-A0A6A7L0M7-F1
#
_cell.length_a   1.000
_cell.length_b   1.000
_cell.length_c   1.000
_cell.angle_alpha   90.00
_cell.angle_beta   90.00
_cell.angle_gamma   90.00
#
_symmetry.space_group_name_H-M   'P 1'
#
loop_
_entity.id
_entity.type
_entity.pdbx_description
1 polymer ?
#
loop_
_entity_poly.entity_id
_entity_poly.type
_entity_poly.pdbx_seq_one_letter_code
_entity_poly.pdbx_strand_id
1 'polypeptide(L)'
;MSIDELRRDIDDIDEQIVQLLNKRARCALQVGRFKKEAGLDIYQPDRERDVLEHVRRRNGGPLDDGAVTRLFERIIDENRRLERVVHEGAPRRPAASEPN
;
A
#
# COMPACT_ATOMS: atom_id res chain seq x y z
N MET A 1 -12.06 -28.70 15.27
CA MET A 1 -11.23 -27.52 15.01
C MET A 1 -10.28 -27.33 16.17
N SER A 2 -8.97 -27.46 15.93
CA SER A 2 -7.89 -27.20 16.90
C SER A 2 -7.32 -25.80 16.70
N ILE A 3 -6.53 -25.33 17.67
CA ILE A 3 -5.79 -24.06 17.55
C ILE A 3 -4.82 -24.10 16.37
N ASP A 4 -4.21 -25.25 16.10
CA ASP A 4 -3.23 -25.40 15.01
C ASP A 4 -3.90 -25.38 13.64
N GLU A 5 -5.15 -25.88 13.53
CA GLU A 5 -5.95 -25.74 12.30
C GLU A 5 -6.28 -24.25 12.04
N LEU A 6 -6.75 -23.53 13.06
CA LEU A 6 -7.03 -22.09 12.94
C LEU A 6 -5.78 -21.27 12.58
N ARG A 7 -4.61 -21.64 13.09
CA ARG A 7 -3.35 -20.95 12.76
C ARG A 7 -2.96 -21.16 11.30
N ARG A 8 -3.14 -22.36 10.75
CA ARG A 8 -2.92 -22.61 9.32
C ARG A 8 -3.86 -21.79 8.46
N ASP A 9 -5.14 -21.72 8.84
CA ASP A 9 -6.11 -20.87 8.14
C ASP A 9 -5.67 -19.39 8.16
N ILE A 10 -5.13 -18.91 9.28
CA ILE A 10 -4.56 -17.55 9.40
C ILE A 10 -3.36 -17.37 8.46
N ASP A 11 -2.42 -18.32 8.45
CA ASP A 11 -1.23 -18.26 7.58
C ASP A 11 -1.65 -18.18 6.10
N ASP A 12 -2.63 -19.00 5.68
CA ASP A 12 -3.18 -18.99 4.31
C ASP A 12 -3.87 -17.65 3.96
N ILE A 13 -4.55 -17.03 4.94
CA ILE A 13 -5.16 -15.71 4.77
C ILE A 13 -4.07 -14.64 4.66
N ASP A 14 -3.03 -14.71 5.49
CA ASP A 14 -1.93 -13.75 5.50
C ASP A 14 -1.17 -13.76 4.15
N GLU A 15 -0.96 -14.94 3.57
CA GLU A 15 -0.39 -15.06 2.22
C GLU A 15 -1.26 -14.34 1.17
N GLN A 16 -2.58 -14.50 1.24
CA GLN A 16 -3.51 -13.81 0.34
C GLN A 16 -3.49 -12.30 0.56
N ILE A 17 -3.42 -11.84 1.82
CA ILE A 17 -3.29 -10.42 2.14
C ILE A 17 -2.01 -9.86 1.50
N VAL A 18 -0.86 -10.53 1.66
CA VAL A 18 0.41 -10.10 1.04
C VAL A 18 0.28 -10.02 -0.48
N GLN A 19 -0.35 -11.00 -1.12
CA GLN A 19 -0.57 -10.98 -2.57
C GLN A 19 -1.45 -9.79 -3.01
N LEU A 20 -2.54 -9.52 -2.30
CA LEU A 20 -3.44 -8.41 -2.57
C LEU A 20 -2.78 -7.04 -2.35
N LEU A 21 -2.02 -6.89 -1.27
CA LEU A 21 -1.24 -5.69 -0.99
C LEU A 21 -0.22 -5.41 -2.10
N ASN A 22 0.51 -6.43 -2.54
CA ASN A 22 1.45 -6.32 -3.65
C ASN A 22 0.75 -5.92 -4.96
N LYS A 23 -0.42 -6.50 -5.24
CA LYS A 23 -1.23 -6.10 -6.40
C LYS A 23 -1.64 -4.63 -6.32
N ARG A 24 -2.11 -4.17 -5.14
CA ARG A 24 -2.45 -2.75 -4.90
C ARG A 24 -1.25 -1.83 -5.07
N ALA A 25 -0.07 -2.22 -4.57
CA ALA A 25 1.16 -1.46 -4.71
C ALA A 25 1.59 -1.31 -6.17
N ARG A 26 1.45 -2.35 -7.00
CA ARG A 26 1.71 -2.25 -8.45
C ARG A 26 0.78 -1.23 -9.13
N CYS A 27 -0.50 -1.21 -8.76
CA CYS A 27 -1.42 -0.17 -9.24
C CYS A 27 -0.98 1.23 -8.81
N ALA A 28 -0.56 1.41 -7.55
CA ALA A 28 -0.05 2.69 -7.07
C ALA A 28 1.22 3.13 -7.83
N LEU A 29 2.15 2.21 -8.11
CA LEU A 29 3.34 2.50 -8.94
C LEU A 29 2.97 2.98 -10.34
N GLN A 30 1.96 2.38 -10.98
CA GLN A 30 1.45 2.83 -12.28
C GLN A 30 0.84 4.24 -12.17
N VAL A 31 0.02 4.49 -11.15
CA VAL A 31 -0.53 5.84 -10.88
C VAL A 31 0.58 6.86 -10.68
N GLY A 32 1.63 6.53 -9.93
CA GLY A 32 2.79 7.40 -9.73
C GLY A 32 3.52 7.75 -11.03
N ARG A 33 3.65 6.81 -11.97
CA ARG A 33 4.21 7.08 -13.32
C ARG A 33 3.34 8.04 -14.11
N PHE A 34 2.03 7.80 -14.14
CA PHE A 34 1.10 8.71 -14.82
C PHE A 34 1.10 10.11 -14.21
N LYS A 35 1.12 10.23 -12.87
CA LYS A 35 1.23 11.53 -12.19
C LYS A 35 2.51 12.25 -12.55
N LYS A 36 3.65 11.54 -12.62
CA LYS A 36 4.93 12.11 -13.05
C LYS A 36 4.86 12.64 -14.48
N GLU A 37 4.32 11.85 -15.41
CA GLU A 37 4.18 12.24 -16.82
C GLU A 37 3.21 13.43 -16.99
N ALA A 38 2.17 13.50 -16.16
CA ALA A 38 1.18 14.57 -16.18
C ALA A 38 1.55 15.79 -15.32
N GLY A 39 2.68 15.79 -14.61
CA GLY A 39 3.07 16.87 -13.70
C GLY A 39 2.13 17.06 -12.51
N LEU A 40 1.46 16.01 -12.06
CA LEU A 40 0.52 16.02 -10.95
C LEU A 40 1.21 15.70 -9.62
N ASP A 41 0.69 16.30 -8.55
CA ASP A 41 1.15 16.03 -7.19
C ASP A 41 0.85 14.58 -6.77
N ILE A 42 1.80 14.01 -6.02
CA ILE A 42 1.65 12.67 -5.45
C ILE A 42 0.57 12.66 -4.37
N TYR A 43 0.59 13.67 -3.49
CA TYR A 43 -0.33 13.80 -2.37
C TYR A 43 -1.66 14.39 -2.83
N GLN A 44 -2.73 13.61 -2.69
CA GLN A 44 -4.08 13.98 -3.10
C GLN A 44 -5.07 13.64 -1.97
N PRO A 45 -5.28 14.54 -0.99
CA PRO A 45 -6.04 14.24 0.23
C PRO A 45 -7.48 13.82 -0.02
N ASP A 46 -8.14 14.43 -1.02
CA ASP A 46 -9.50 14.06 -1.41
C ASP A 46 -9.57 12.60 -1.87
N ARG A 47 -8.58 12.15 -2.64
CA ARG A 47 -8.54 10.77 -3.11
C ARG A 47 -8.40 9.78 -1.96
N GLU A 48 -7.63 10.13 -0.95
CA GLU A 48 -7.42 9.28 0.24
C GLU A 48 -8.67 9.20 1.09
N ARG A 49 -9.37 10.33 1.30
CA ARG A 49 -10.69 10.34 1.95
C ARG A 49 -11.65 9.40 1.22
N ASP A 50 -11.71 9.46 -0.11
CA ASP A 50 -12.60 8.60 -0.89
C ASP A 50 -12.25 7.10 -0.74
N VAL A 51 -10.96 6.77 -0.65
CA VAL A 51 -10.51 5.39 -0.38
C VAL A 51 -10.97 4.94 1.00
N LEU A 52 -10.77 5.76 2.03
CA LEU A 52 -11.16 5.44 3.41
C LEU A 52 -12.67 5.30 3.57
N GLU A 53 -13.45 6.16 2.91
CA GLU A 53 -14.90 6.04 2.90
C GLU A 53 -15.36 4.77 2.17
N HIS A 54 -14.74 4.45 1.02
CA HIS A 54 -15.07 3.26 0.26
C HIS A 54 -14.89 1.97 1.08
N VAL A 55 -13.75 1.85 1.78
CA VAL A 55 -13.44 0.64 2.56
C VAL A 55 -14.34 0.52 3.79
N ARG A 56 -14.67 1.63 4.45
CA ARG A 56 -15.65 1.64 5.55
C ARG A 56 -17.03 1.20 5.08
N ARG A 57 -17.51 1.72 3.95
CA ARG A 57 -18.81 1.30 3.38
C ARG A 57 -18.86 -0.19 3.02
N ARG A 58 -17.70 -0.83 2.82
CA ARG A 58 -17.55 -2.26 2.51
C ARG A 58 -17.23 -3.12 3.73
N ASN A 59 -17.02 -2.50 4.91
CA ASN A 59 -16.71 -3.22 6.12
C ASN A 59 -17.96 -3.92 6.66
N GLY A 60 -17.98 -5.26 6.59
CA GLY A 60 -19.03 -6.10 7.16
C GLY A 60 -18.74 -6.59 8.58
N GLY A 61 -17.64 -6.13 9.19
CA GLY A 61 -17.11 -6.70 10.43
C GLY A 61 -16.28 -7.98 10.19
N PRO A 62 -15.71 -8.58 11.25
CA PRO A 62 -15.87 -8.23 12.67
C PRO A 62 -15.03 -7.04 13.14
N LEU A 63 -14.16 -6.48 12.29
CA LEU A 63 -13.41 -5.26 12.60
C LEU A 63 -14.35 -4.05 12.63
N ASP A 64 -14.16 -3.15 13.59
CA ASP A 64 -14.85 -1.87 13.57
C ASP A 64 -14.31 -0.95 12.46
N ASP A 65 -15.10 0.06 12.08
CA ASP A 65 -14.73 1.03 11.03
C ASP A 65 -13.41 1.74 11.33
N GLY A 66 -13.13 2.03 12.61
CA GLY A 66 -11.90 2.68 13.02
C GLY A 66 -10.67 1.79 12.79
N ALA A 67 -10.78 0.49 13.05
CA ALA A 67 -9.73 -0.48 12.80
C ALA A 67 -9.46 -0.60 11.30
N VAL A 68 -10.50 -0.69 10.47
CA VAL A 68 -10.34 -0.69 9.00
C VAL A 68 -9.68 0.60 8.52
N THR A 69 -10.11 1.75 9.02
CA THR A 69 -9.50 3.04 8.68
C THR A 69 -8.01 3.07 9.00
N ARG A 70 -7.60 2.72 10.23
CA ARG A 70 -6.18 2.74 10.63
C ARG A 70 -5.31 1.81 9.79
N LEU A 71 -5.83 0.63 9.42
CA LEU A 71 -5.12 -0.29 8.54
C LEU A 71 -4.94 0.32 7.14
N PHE A 72 -6.01 0.87 6.55
CA PHE A 72 -5.95 1.44 5.22
C PHE A 72 -5.12 2.72 5.13
N GLU A 73 -5.08 3.54 6.17
CA GLU A 73 -4.13 4.66 6.28
C GLU A 73 -2.70 4.17 6.11
N ARG A 74 -2.32 3.07 6.78
CA ARG A 74 -0.97 2.52 6.66
C ARG A 74 -0.66 1.97 5.27
N ILE A 75 -1.65 1.35 4.62
CA ILE A 75 -1.50 0.87 3.24
C ILE A 75 -1.38 2.06 2.27
N ILE A 76 -2.10 3.16 2.51
CA ILE A 76 -1.98 4.40 1.72
C ILE A 76 -0.59 5.01 1.89
N ASP A 77 -0.09 5.11 3.13
CA ASP A 77 1.23 5.65 3.43
C ASP A 77 2.36 4.93 2.68
N GLU A 78 2.36 3.59 2.71
CA GLU A 78 3.37 2.79 2.01
C GLU A 78 3.26 2.91 0.49
N ASN A 79 2.05 2.95 -0.06
CA ASN A 79 1.87 3.17 -1.50
C ASN A 79 2.34 4.58 -1.92
N ARG A 80 2.06 5.62 -1.12
CA ARG A 80 2.56 6.98 -1.38
C ARG A 80 4.08 7.04 -1.32
N ARG A 81 4.71 6.29 -0.41
CA ARG A 81 6.17 6.14 -0.34
C ARG A 81 6.72 5.51 -1.63
N LEU A 82 6.07 4.45 -2.15
CA LEU A 82 6.46 3.82 -3.42
C LEU A 82 6.28 4.77 -4.62
N GLU A 83 5.18 5.54 -4.66
CA GLU A 83 4.95 6.56 -5.69
C GLU A 83 6.07 7.61 -5.69
N ARG A 84 6.51 8.09 -4.51
CA ARG A 84 7.63 9.04 -4.37
C ARG A 84 8.92 8.52 -4.98
N VAL A 85 9.30 7.26 -4.70
CA VAL A 85 10.51 6.65 -5.26
C VAL A 85 10.50 6.67 -6.80
N VAL A 86 9.34 6.49 -7.42
CA VAL A 86 9.19 6.53 -8.89
C VAL A 86 9.18 7.98 -9.41
N HIS A 87 8.49 8.86 -8.70
CA HIS A 87 8.34 10.27 -9.08
C HIS A 87 9.68 11.01 -9.03
N GLU A 88 10.40 10.90 -7.91
CA GLU A 88 11.68 11.58 -7.65
C GLU A 88 12.86 10.93 -8.41
N GLY A 89 12.66 9.72 -8.95
CA GLY A 89 13.73 8.90 -9.50
C GLY A 89 14.49 8.19 -8.38
N ALA A 90 14.80 6.91 -8.56
CA ALA A 90 15.48 6.10 -7.54
C ALA A 90 16.71 6.86 -6.97
N PRO A 91 16.98 6.79 -5.65
CA PRO A 91 18.16 7.42 -5.09
C PRO A 91 19.38 6.88 -5.86
N ARG A 92 20.16 7.81 -6.43
CA ARG A 92 21.40 7.50 -7.11
C ARG A 92 22.25 6.71 -6.11
N ARG A 93 22.46 5.41 -6.33
CA ARG A 93 23.42 4.63 -5.53
C ARG A 93 24.72 5.45 -5.51
N PRO A 94 25.29 5.77 -4.34
CA PRO A 94 26.61 6.39 -4.33
C PRO A 94 27.53 5.46 -5.10
N ALA A 95 28.24 6.02 -6.09
CA ALA A 95 29.23 5.28 -6.86
C ALA A 95 30.14 4.58 -5.84
N ALA A 96 30.24 3.27 -5.93
CA ALA A 96 31.21 2.52 -5.15
C ALA A 96 32.56 3.19 -5.41
N SER A 97 33.14 3.80 -4.38
CA SER A 97 34.50 4.30 -4.40
C SER A 97 35.39 3.11 -4.74
N GLU A 98 36.00 3.15 -5.92
CA GLU A 98 37.03 2.19 -6.32
C GLU A 98 38.13 2.19 -5.24
N PRO A 99 38.55 1.02 -4.74
CA PRO A 99 39.69 0.96 -3.85
C PRO A 99 40.95 1.32 -4.64
N ASN A 100 41.68 2.31 -4.12
CA ASN A 100 43.05 2.66 -4.50
C ASN A 100 44.02 1.50 -4.23
#